data_AF-A0A7V9J814-F1
#
_entry.id   AF-A0A7V9J814-F1
#
_cell.length_a   1.000
_cell.length_b   1.000
_cell.length_c   1.000
_cell.angle_alpha   90.00
_cell.angle_beta   90.00
_cell.angle_gamma   90.00
#
_symmetry.space_group_name_H-M   'P 1'
#
loop_
_entity.id
_entity.type
_entity.pdbx_description
1 polymer ?
#
loop_
_entity_poly.entity_id
_entity_poly.type
_entity_poly.pdbx_seq_one_letter_code
_entity_poly.pdbx_strand_id
1 'polypeptide(L)'
;MKRALLTGATAAMLALPGAASAKVVELGSTIPAGQVSCPTNCQALSRVTGYQSRAGVLRDPFLIPRAGKIVAFTVRLGAPTAEQMRFFQADLQLGQPSVQMSVLRRDPRRRTRNEHRLLAQSDPFPVKDHLGSAPTFVLDKPIQVSRSSIVALTTPTWAPALSVGLKRDHLWRASRPKGRCDNVSQRAQQVRLMSVKIFGCTYFTARLYYTVTYIPDNRPTQS
;
A
#
# COMPACT_ATOMS: atom_id res chain seq x y z
N MET A 1 -0.04 -0.14 -83.31
CA MET A 1 -0.62 0.34 -82.03
C MET A 1 -0.85 -0.85 -81.12
N LYS A 2 -0.30 -0.84 -79.90
CA LYS A 2 -0.81 -1.42 -78.63
C LYS A 2 0.36 -1.60 -77.66
N ARG A 3 0.56 -0.62 -76.78
CA ARG A 3 1.42 -0.69 -75.59
C ARG A 3 0.62 -1.36 -74.47
N ALA A 4 1.09 -2.47 -73.94
CA ALA A 4 0.52 -3.09 -72.74
C ALA A 4 1.22 -2.50 -71.51
N LEU A 5 0.46 -1.76 -70.70
CA LEU A 5 0.89 -1.28 -69.37
C LEU A 5 0.68 -2.40 -68.36
N LEU A 6 1.78 -2.90 -67.77
CA LEU A 6 1.76 -3.74 -66.57
C LEU A 6 1.64 -2.81 -65.34
N THR A 7 0.47 -2.74 -64.75
CA THR A 7 0.21 -2.11 -63.46
C THR A 7 0.65 -3.05 -62.34
N GLY A 8 1.75 -2.69 -61.66
CA GLY A 8 2.22 -3.39 -60.46
C GLY A 8 1.29 -3.10 -59.27
N ALA A 9 0.71 -4.16 -58.70
CA ALA A 9 -0.06 -4.08 -57.47
C ALA A 9 0.88 -4.09 -56.26
N THR A 10 1.11 -2.92 -55.65
CA THR A 10 1.78 -2.80 -54.35
C THR A 10 0.82 -3.24 -53.24
N ALA A 11 1.03 -4.45 -52.72
CA ALA A 11 0.36 -4.94 -51.52
C ALA A 11 0.91 -4.18 -50.28
N ALA A 12 0.19 -3.16 -49.83
CA ALA A 12 0.47 -2.50 -48.57
C ALA A 12 0.12 -3.44 -47.40
N MET A 13 1.11 -4.09 -46.81
CA MET A 13 0.95 -4.78 -45.53
C MET A 13 0.63 -3.73 -44.45
N LEU A 14 -0.63 -3.69 -44.02
CA LEU A 14 -1.05 -2.97 -42.83
C LEU A 14 -0.39 -3.62 -41.61
N ALA A 15 0.73 -3.06 -41.17
CA ALA A 15 1.30 -3.36 -39.86
C ALA A 15 0.31 -2.86 -38.79
N LEU A 16 -0.48 -3.77 -38.23
CA LEU A 16 -1.32 -3.49 -37.06
C LEU A 16 -0.40 -2.97 -35.95
N PRO A 17 -0.61 -1.76 -35.40
CA PRO A 17 0.16 -1.30 -34.26
C PRO A 17 -0.09 -2.26 -33.11
N GLY A 18 0.97 -2.91 -32.63
CA GLY A 18 0.90 -3.78 -31.47
C GLY A 18 0.35 -2.99 -30.29
N ALA A 19 -0.80 -3.41 -29.76
CA ALA A 19 -1.41 -2.76 -28.61
C ALA A 19 -0.45 -2.87 -27.42
N ALA A 20 0.25 -1.78 -27.10
CA ALA A 20 1.06 -1.67 -25.90
C ALA A 20 0.12 -1.59 -24.69
N SER A 21 -0.29 -2.75 -24.17
CA SER A 21 -1.09 -2.82 -22.95
C SER A 21 -0.20 -2.57 -21.74
N ALA A 22 -0.46 -1.48 -21.02
CA ALA A 22 0.21 -1.21 -19.74
C ALA A 22 -0.27 -2.22 -18.70
N LYS A 23 0.64 -3.06 -18.20
CA LYS A 23 0.31 -4.06 -17.17
C LYS A 23 -0.09 -3.36 -15.88
N VAL A 24 -1.33 -3.50 -15.42
CA VAL A 24 -1.73 -3.04 -14.09
C VAL A 24 -1.53 -4.17 -13.08
N VAL A 25 -0.88 -3.88 -11.96
CA VAL A 25 -0.60 -4.85 -10.90
C VAL A 25 -1.20 -4.36 -9.59
N GLU A 26 -2.06 -5.16 -8.98
CA GLU A 26 -2.64 -4.87 -7.67
C GLU A 26 -1.82 -5.58 -6.59
N LEU A 27 -0.92 -4.86 -5.90
CA LEU A 27 -0.14 -5.44 -4.81
C LEU A 27 -1.05 -5.75 -3.63
N GLY A 28 -0.82 -6.88 -2.97
CA GLY A 28 -1.67 -7.36 -1.87
C GLY A 28 -2.96 -8.07 -2.29
N SER A 29 -3.33 -8.06 -3.58
CA SER A 29 -4.53 -8.74 -4.10
C SER A 29 -4.49 -10.27 -3.95
N THR A 30 -3.30 -10.86 -3.96
CA THR A 30 -3.09 -12.30 -3.78
C THR A 30 -3.27 -12.75 -2.34
N ILE A 31 -3.38 -11.81 -1.40
CA ILE A 31 -3.65 -12.14 -0.01
C ILE A 31 -5.18 -12.33 0.15
N PRO A 32 -5.68 -13.52 0.55
CA PRO A 32 -7.11 -13.82 0.56
C PRO A 32 -7.94 -12.72 1.21
N ALA A 33 -9.11 -12.37 0.67
CA ALA A 33 -9.98 -11.41 1.34
C ALA A 33 -10.37 -11.96 2.73
N GLY A 34 -10.25 -11.12 3.76
CA GLY A 34 -10.56 -11.48 5.13
C GLY A 34 -11.34 -10.35 5.79
N GLN A 35 -12.00 -10.68 6.90
CA GLN A 35 -12.79 -9.71 7.65
C GLN A 35 -11.89 -8.94 8.63
N VAL A 36 -11.92 -7.62 8.52
CA VAL A 36 -11.34 -6.68 9.50
C VAL A 36 -11.97 -6.88 10.89
N SER A 37 -11.20 -6.65 11.96
CA SER A 37 -11.64 -7.05 13.31
C SER A 37 -12.80 -6.22 13.89
N CYS A 38 -12.99 -4.98 13.46
CA CYS A 38 -14.09 -4.13 13.94
C CYS A 38 -15.41 -4.51 13.23
N PRO A 39 -16.53 -4.66 13.96
CA PRO A 39 -16.73 -4.24 15.35
C PRO A 39 -16.39 -5.27 16.45
N THR A 40 -16.29 -6.57 16.15
CA THR A 40 -16.28 -7.62 17.19
C THR A 40 -15.07 -7.59 18.13
N ASN A 41 -13.84 -7.58 17.62
CA ASN A 41 -12.61 -7.47 18.41
C ASN A 41 -11.85 -6.22 17.95
N CYS A 42 -12.52 -5.08 18.06
CA CYS A 42 -12.13 -3.89 17.34
C CYS A 42 -10.75 -3.38 17.78
N GLN A 43 -9.81 -3.45 16.86
CA GLN A 43 -8.47 -2.89 16.98
C GLN A 43 -8.19 -2.04 15.76
N ALA A 44 -7.52 -0.91 15.97
CA ALA A 44 -7.20 0.04 14.92
C ALA A 44 -5.69 0.33 14.88
N LEU A 45 -5.22 0.67 13.70
CA LEU A 45 -3.89 1.25 13.51
C LEU A 45 -3.96 2.70 13.96
N SER A 46 -3.20 3.08 14.98
CA SER A 46 -3.15 4.47 15.47
C SER A 46 -1.76 5.07 15.33
N ARG A 47 -1.67 6.27 14.74
CA ARG A 47 -0.46 7.11 14.69
C ARG A 47 0.78 6.33 14.32
N VAL A 48 0.72 5.52 13.26
CA VAL A 48 1.77 4.56 12.92
C VAL A 48 1.91 4.40 11.42
N THR A 49 3.11 4.08 10.97
CA THR A 49 3.37 3.59 9.61
C THR A 49 3.65 2.10 9.69
N GLY A 50 2.94 1.30 8.91
CA GLY A 50 3.08 -0.15 8.92
C GLY A 50 3.02 -0.78 7.53
N TYR A 51 3.69 -1.92 7.39
CA TYR A 51 3.60 -2.76 6.19
C TYR A 51 3.52 -4.23 6.59
N GLN A 52 2.83 -5.01 5.75
CA GLN A 52 2.76 -6.46 5.92
C GLN A 52 4.10 -7.07 5.49
N SER A 53 4.77 -7.80 6.38
CA SER A 53 6.00 -8.55 6.06
C SER A 53 5.69 -9.98 5.64
N ARG A 54 4.59 -10.56 6.14
CA ARG A 54 4.09 -11.86 5.72
C ARG A 54 2.59 -11.97 5.86
N ALA A 55 1.91 -12.58 4.90
CA ALA A 55 0.53 -12.97 5.02
C ALA A 55 0.34 -14.40 4.50
N GLY A 56 0.24 -15.36 5.42
CA GLY A 56 0.26 -16.78 5.08
C GLY A 56 1.60 -17.17 4.44
N VAL A 57 1.53 -17.76 3.25
CA VAL A 57 2.70 -18.15 2.46
C VAL A 57 3.38 -16.97 1.76
N LEU A 58 2.69 -15.84 1.60
CA LEU A 58 3.21 -14.67 0.88
C LEU A 58 4.17 -13.86 1.76
N ARG A 59 5.39 -13.66 1.27
CA ARG A 59 6.41 -12.82 1.90
C ARG A 59 6.49 -11.47 1.22
N ASP A 60 6.62 -10.42 2.03
CA ASP A 60 6.74 -9.03 1.60
C ASP A 60 5.77 -8.64 0.45
N PRO A 61 4.45 -8.83 0.62
CA PRO A 61 3.46 -8.70 -0.47
C PRO A 61 3.34 -7.28 -1.06
N PHE A 62 3.95 -6.28 -0.43
CA PHE A 62 3.97 -4.88 -0.87
C PHE A 62 5.37 -4.40 -1.30
N LEU A 63 6.29 -5.34 -1.57
CA LEU A 63 7.59 -5.03 -2.17
C LEU A 63 7.41 -4.72 -3.66
N ILE A 64 7.99 -3.60 -4.10
CA ILE A 64 7.99 -3.19 -5.49
C ILE A 64 8.99 -4.06 -6.29
N PRO A 65 8.53 -4.85 -7.28
CA PRO A 65 9.39 -5.79 -8.00
C PRO A 65 10.32 -5.09 -9.00
N ARG A 66 9.92 -3.94 -9.55
CA ARG A 66 10.69 -3.15 -10.53
C ARG A 66 10.27 -1.68 -10.51
N ALA A 67 10.95 -0.81 -11.26
CA ALA A 67 10.54 0.59 -11.34
C ALA A 67 9.13 0.75 -11.95
N GLY A 68 8.44 1.83 -11.57
CA GLY A 68 7.10 2.15 -12.04
C GLY A 68 6.45 3.26 -11.22
N LYS A 69 5.11 3.29 -11.26
CA LYS A 69 4.29 4.30 -10.62
C LYS A 69 3.18 3.66 -9.80
N ILE A 70 2.85 4.26 -8.66
CA ILE A 70 1.62 3.96 -7.94
C ILE A 70 0.61 5.05 -8.29
N VAL A 71 -0.63 4.64 -8.58
CA VAL A 71 -1.70 5.55 -9.01
C VAL A 71 -2.90 5.55 -8.07
N ALA A 72 -3.10 4.48 -7.31
CA ALA A 72 -4.17 4.37 -6.35
C ALA A 72 -3.84 3.34 -5.25
N PHE A 73 -4.59 3.36 -4.17
CA PHE A 73 -4.58 2.31 -3.16
C PHE A 73 -5.97 2.12 -2.57
N THR A 74 -6.32 0.89 -2.23
CA THR A 74 -7.60 0.56 -1.60
C THR A 74 -7.36 0.20 -0.15
N VAL A 75 -8.22 0.65 0.76
CA VAL A 75 -8.13 0.30 2.19
C VAL A 75 -9.46 -0.29 2.62
N ARG A 76 -9.47 -1.53 3.13
CA ARG A 76 -10.68 -2.09 3.74
C ARG A 76 -10.75 -1.67 5.21
N LEU A 77 -11.84 -1.03 5.56
CA LEU A 77 -12.07 -0.42 6.87
C LEU A 77 -13.18 -1.20 7.59
N GLY A 78 -12.93 -1.53 8.86
CA GLY A 78 -13.98 -2.05 9.71
C GLY A 78 -15.06 -1.01 9.99
N ALA A 79 -16.18 -1.48 10.55
CA ALA A 79 -17.29 -0.65 11.00
C ALA A 79 -17.31 -0.62 12.54
N PRO A 80 -16.50 0.22 13.20
CA PRO A 80 -16.59 0.38 14.65
C PRO A 80 -17.98 0.90 15.05
N THR A 81 -18.44 0.52 16.24
CA THR A 81 -19.64 1.10 16.85
C THR A 81 -19.40 2.57 17.25
N ALA A 82 -20.45 3.31 17.56
CA ALA A 82 -20.33 4.69 18.04
C ALA A 82 -19.46 4.82 19.29
N GLU A 83 -19.55 3.87 20.22
CA GLU A 83 -18.71 3.81 21.41
C GLU A 83 -17.23 3.56 21.08
N GLN A 84 -16.95 2.63 20.16
CA GLN A 84 -15.58 2.36 19.71
C GLN A 84 -14.99 3.58 18.98
N MET A 85 -15.79 4.28 18.17
CA MET A 85 -15.36 5.54 17.57
C MET A 85 -15.04 6.59 18.64
N ARG A 86 -15.89 6.75 19.66
CA ARG A 86 -15.65 7.68 20.77
C ARG A 86 -14.33 7.35 21.47
N PHE A 87 -14.06 6.07 21.75
CA PHE A 87 -12.81 5.63 22.35
C PHE A 87 -11.58 6.09 21.56
N PHE A 88 -11.56 5.86 20.24
CA PHE A 88 -10.42 6.30 19.42
C PHE A 88 -10.34 7.82 19.28
N GLN A 89 -11.48 8.49 19.04
CA GLN A 89 -11.49 9.92 18.72
C GLN A 89 -11.28 10.80 19.94
N ALA A 90 -12.01 10.53 21.04
CA ALA A 90 -12.04 11.35 22.24
C ALA A 90 -11.13 10.80 23.35
N ASP A 91 -11.32 9.56 23.78
CA ASP A 91 -10.60 9.02 24.95
C ASP A 91 -9.10 8.90 24.68
N LEU A 92 -8.73 8.44 23.48
CA LEU A 92 -7.34 8.41 23.01
C LEU A 92 -6.88 9.70 22.31
N GLN A 93 -7.77 10.68 22.16
CA GLN A 93 -7.50 11.99 21.54
C GLN A 93 -6.83 11.87 20.16
N LEU A 94 -7.25 10.88 19.36
CA LEU A 94 -6.68 10.65 18.02
C LEU A 94 -7.35 11.52 16.96
N GLY A 95 -8.51 12.13 17.25
CA GLY A 95 -9.28 12.90 16.29
C GLY A 95 -9.88 12.03 15.18
N GLN A 96 -10.22 12.64 14.04
CA GLN A 96 -10.89 11.95 12.94
C GLN A 96 -9.98 10.91 12.25
N PRO A 97 -10.52 9.75 11.83
CA PRO A 97 -9.71 8.70 11.22
C PRO A 97 -9.19 9.13 9.84
N SER A 98 -7.93 8.82 9.57
CA SER A 98 -7.26 9.14 8.31
C SER A 98 -6.20 8.11 7.95
N VAL A 99 -5.99 7.94 6.65
CA VAL A 99 -4.99 7.04 6.08
C VAL A 99 -4.14 7.78 5.04
N GLN A 100 -2.93 7.29 4.84
CA GLN A 100 -1.98 7.82 3.87
C GLN A 100 -1.14 6.66 3.35
N MET A 101 -0.84 6.64 2.06
CA MET A 101 0.09 5.67 1.50
C MET A 101 1.52 6.20 1.61
N SER A 102 2.47 5.33 1.93
CA SER A 102 3.89 5.67 2.09
C SER A 102 4.78 4.74 1.29
N VAL A 103 5.81 5.29 0.66
CA VAL A 103 6.85 4.52 -0.03
C VAL A 103 8.12 4.56 0.82
N LEU A 104 8.52 3.39 1.29
CA LEU A 104 9.68 3.20 2.14
C LEU A 104 10.82 2.56 1.36
N ARG A 105 12.05 2.86 1.78
CA ARG A 105 13.23 2.10 1.37
C ARG A 105 14.06 1.78 2.61
N ARG A 106 14.61 0.57 2.64
CA ARG A 106 15.62 0.20 3.65
C ARG A 106 16.76 1.21 3.58
N ASP A 107 17.07 1.87 4.68
CA ASP A 107 18.07 2.94 4.66
C ASP A 107 19.48 2.38 4.37
N PRO A 108 20.25 2.92 3.42
CA PRO A 108 21.58 2.39 3.12
C PRO A 108 22.57 2.59 4.28
N ARG A 109 22.36 3.59 5.14
CA ARG A 109 23.19 3.87 6.33
C ARG A 109 22.64 3.23 7.59
N ARG A 110 21.72 2.26 7.43
CA ARG A 110 21.04 1.62 8.54
C ARG A 110 22.01 0.87 9.46
N ARG A 111 21.85 1.08 10.76
CA ARG A 111 22.45 0.24 11.81
C ARG A 111 21.72 -1.09 11.94
N THR A 112 20.41 -1.11 11.63
CA THR A 112 19.61 -2.34 11.69
C THR A 112 18.82 -2.57 10.42
N ARG A 113 18.44 -3.82 10.13
CA ARG A 113 17.61 -4.15 8.96
C ARG A 113 16.22 -3.48 8.97
N ASN A 114 15.85 -2.83 10.07
CA ASN A 114 14.52 -2.31 10.36
C ASN A 114 14.43 -0.80 10.21
N GLU A 115 15.50 -0.11 9.85
CA GLU A 115 15.47 1.32 9.58
C GLU A 115 15.06 1.57 8.14
N HIS A 116 14.01 2.37 7.99
CA HIS A 116 13.41 2.72 6.71
C HIS A 116 13.39 4.22 6.52
N ARG A 117 13.82 4.65 5.34
CA ARG A 117 13.70 6.01 4.85
C ARG A 117 12.36 6.18 4.14
N LEU A 118 11.66 7.26 4.45
CA LEU A 118 10.46 7.65 3.72
C LEU A 118 10.84 8.37 2.42
N LEU A 119 10.49 7.82 1.27
CA LEU A 119 10.83 8.39 -0.03
C LEU A 119 9.72 9.25 -0.61
N ALA A 120 8.47 8.80 -0.46
CA ALA A 120 7.30 9.48 -0.98
C ALA A 120 6.06 9.14 -0.15
N GLN A 121 5.04 9.98 -0.25
CA GLN A 121 3.76 9.83 0.42
C GLN A 121 2.64 10.40 -0.44
N SER A 122 1.44 9.85 -0.30
CA SER A 122 0.22 10.51 -0.77
C SER A 122 -0.17 11.65 0.15
N ASP A 123 -1.20 12.42 -0.19
CA ASP A 123 -1.91 13.22 0.80
C ASP A 123 -2.64 12.33 1.82
N PRO A 124 -2.94 12.84 3.02
CA PRO A 124 -3.79 12.12 3.98
C PRO A 124 -5.25 12.18 3.54
N PHE A 125 -5.92 11.03 3.53
CA PHE A 125 -7.34 10.88 3.20
C PHE A 125 -8.14 10.67 4.49
N PRO A 126 -9.12 11.54 4.79
CA PRO A 126 -10.12 11.27 5.82
C PRO A 126 -10.95 10.04 5.45
N VAL A 127 -11.26 9.18 6.42
CA VAL A 127 -11.97 7.91 6.13
C VAL A 127 -13.23 7.68 6.96
N LYS A 128 -13.70 8.68 7.70
CA LYS A 128 -14.89 8.57 8.57
C LYS A 128 -16.12 8.09 7.79
N ASP A 129 -16.36 8.67 6.63
CA ASP A 129 -17.56 8.40 5.82
C ASP A 129 -17.44 7.11 5.00
N HIS A 130 -16.32 6.39 5.16
CA HIS A 130 -16.04 5.13 4.47
C HIS A 130 -15.86 3.95 5.44
N LEU A 131 -16.08 4.14 6.75
CA LEU A 131 -16.04 3.05 7.72
C LEU A 131 -17.02 1.93 7.35
N GLY A 132 -16.58 0.68 7.46
CA GLY A 132 -17.34 -0.50 7.04
C GLY A 132 -17.25 -0.86 5.56
N SER A 133 -16.52 -0.07 4.76
CA SER A 133 -16.38 -0.29 3.31
C SER A 133 -14.91 -0.48 2.90
N ALA A 134 -14.65 -0.49 1.59
CA ALA A 134 -13.30 -0.61 1.03
C ALA A 134 -13.05 0.47 -0.04
N PRO A 135 -12.92 1.75 0.35
CA PRO A 135 -12.67 2.84 -0.59
C PRO A 135 -11.33 2.68 -1.30
N THR A 136 -11.32 3.01 -2.59
CA THR A 136 -10.11 3.22 -3.39
C THR A 136 -9.80 4.71 -3.46
N PHE A 137 -8.59 5.08 -3.06
CA PHE A 137 -8.10 6.45 -3.11
C PHE A 137 -7.17 6.60 -4.32
N VAL A 138 -7.59 7.42 -5.27
CA VAL A 138 -6.77 7.79 -6.44
C VAL A 138 -5.80 8.89 -6.04
N LEU A 139 -4.57 8.82 -6.54
CA LEU A 139 -3.56 9.84 -6.28
C LEU A 139 -3.65 10.94 -7.34
N ASP A 140 -3.69 12.20 -6.91
CA ASP A 140 -3.66 13.37 -7.80
C ASP A 140 -2.41 13.36 -8.70
N LYS A 141 -1.29 12.92 -8.14
CA LYS A 141 -0.03 12.72 -8.85
C LYS A 141 0.49 11.31 -8.62
N PRO A 142 0.75 10.53 -9.68
CA PRO A 142 1.36 9.21 -9.54
C PRO A 142 2.70 9.28 -8.80
N ILE A 143 2.89 8.39 -7.84
CA ILE A 143 4.13 8.32 -7.06
C ILE A 143 5.12 7.39 -7.77
N GLN A 144 6.29 7.93 -8.13
CA GLN A 144 7.38 7.16 -8.71
C GLN A 144 7.98 6.21 -7.67
N VAL A 145 8.17 4.95 -8.06
CA VAL A 145 8.76 3.92 -7.21
C VAL A 145 9.86 3.17 -7.94
N SER A 146 10.89 2.77 -7.18
CA SER A 146 11.95 1.91 -7.69
C SER A 146 11.77 0.47 -7.20
N ARG A 147 12.51 -0.44 -7.83
CA ARG A 147 12.72 -1.79 -7.30
C ARG A 147 13.11 -1.77 -5.82
N SER A 148 12.58 -2.73 -5.06
CA SER A 148 12.85 -2.95 -3.64
C SER A 148 12.35 -1.87 -2.68
N SER A 149 11.62 -0.86 -3.17
CA SER A 149 10.79 -0.01 -2.29
C SER A 149 9.65 -0.83 -1.70
N ILE A 150 9.18 -0.46 -0.52
CA ILE A 150 8.07 -1.11 0.19
C ILE A 150 6.92 -0.11 0.27
N VAL A 151 5.73 -0.51 -0.13
CA VAL A 151 4.53 0.30 0.05
C VAL A 151 3.90 -0.01 1.42
N ALA A 152 3.72 1.03 2.22
CA ALA A 152 3.23 0.97 3.59
C ALA A 152 1.96 1.81 3.74
N LEU A 153 1.14 1.43 4.72
CA LEU A 153 -0.01 2.19 5.18
C LEU A 153 0.41 3.03 6.39
N THR A 154 0.24 4.34 6.28
CA THR A 154 0.39 5.28 7.40
C THR A 154 -0.98 5.71 7.89
N THR A 155 -1.19 5.66 9.20
CA THR A 155 -2.33 6.29 9.86
C THR A 155 -1.84 7.48 10.66
N PRO A 156 -1.99 8.73 10.15
CA PRO A 156 -1.61 9.93 10.91
C PRO A 156 -2.37 10.04 12.24
N THR A 157 -3.64 9.63 12.23
CA THR A 157 -4.55 9.57 13.38
C THR A 157 -4.86 8.13 13.73
N TRP A 158 -5.90 7.53 13.16
CA TRP A 158 -6.25 6.13 13.30
C TRP A 158 -7.06 5.61 12.11
N ALA A 159 -7.08 4.29 11.92
CA ALA A 159 -8.01 3.62 10.99
C ALA A 159 -8.21 2.13 11.37
N PRO A 160 -9.44 1.58 11.28
CA PRO A 160 -9.73 0.19 11.57
C PRO A 160 -9.43 -0.73 10.37
N ALA A 161 -8.19 -0.67 9.86
CA ALA A 161 -7.74 -1.43 8.68
C ALA A 161 -6.89 -2.66 9.06
N LEU A 162 -7.31 -3.40 10.10
CA LEU A 162 -6.55 -4.48 10.72
C LEU A 162 -7.45 -5.69 11.03
N SER A 163 -6.92 -6.90 10.87
CA SER A 163 -7.41 -8.10 11.56
C SER A 163 -6.39 -8.58 12.58
N VAL A 164 -6.89 -9.20 13.65
CA VAL A 164 -6.12 -9.86 14.71
C VAL A 164 -6.65 -11.27 14.95
N GLY A 165 -5.92 -12.09 15.71
CA GLY A 165 -6.30 -13.48 15.99
C GLY A 165 -6.09 -14.45 14.81
N LEU A 166 -5.26 -14.07 13.84
CA LEU A 166 -4.91 -14.91 12.69
C LEU A 166 -3.82 -15.94 13.05
N LYS A 167 -3.51 -16.84 12.12
CA LYS A 167 -2.35 -17.74 12.24
C LYS A 167 -1.03 -16.94 12.37
N ARG A 168 -0.01 -17.54 12.99
CA ARG A 168 1.30 -16.89 13.28
C ARG A 168 2.11 -16.51 12.04
N ASP A 169 1.73 -17.01 10.87
CA ASP A 169 2.29 -16.66 9.56
C ASP A 169 1.73 -15.35 8.99
N HIS A 170 0.86 -14.66 9.73
CA HIS A 170 0.48 -13.27 9.45
C HIS A 170 1.29 -12.32 10.35
N LEU A 171 2.19 -11.55 9.71
CA LEU A 171 3.07 -10.60 10.39
C LEU A 171 3.08 -9.25 9.70
N TRP A 172 3.01 -8.19 10.50
CA TRP A 172 3.25 -6.83 10.04
C TRP A 172 4.22 -6.11 10.95
N ARG A 173 4.88 -5.08 10.41
CA ARG A 173 5.88 -4.29 11.13
C ARG A 173 5.43 -2.85 11.22
N ALA A 174 5.72 -2.22 12.35
CA ALA A 174 5.32 -0.86 12.65
C ALA A 174 6.52 0.02 12.95
N SER A 175 6.42 1.31 12.61
CA SER A 175 7.35 2.38 12.95
C SER A 175 7.38 2.75 14.45
N ARG A 176 7.15 1.77 15.32
CA ARG A 176 7.29 1.89 16.78
C ARG A 176 8.66 1.36 17.22
N PRO A 177 9.33 2.01 18.19
CA PRO A 177 10.54 1.48 18.79
C PRO A 177 10.31 0.11 19.44
N LYS A 178 11.36 -0.70 19.52
CA LYS A 178 11.34 -1.96 20.28
C LYS A 178 10.95 -1.65 21.74
N GLY A 179 10.09 -2.49 22.33
CA GLY A 179 9.60 -2.31 23.71
C GLY A 179 8.47 -1.28 23.87
N ARG A 180 7.98 -0.67 22.77
CA ARG A 180 6.87 0.29 22.79
C ARG A 180 5.71 -0.15 21.90
N CYS A 181 5.57 -1.46 21.67
CA CYS A 181 4.59 -2.00 20.73
C CYS A 181 3.14 -1.84 21.19
N ASP A 182 2.90 -1.82 22.50
CA ASP A 182 1.56 -1.68 23.07
C ASP A 182 1.19 -0.21 23.36
N ASN A 183 2.15 0.71 23.19
CA ASN A 183 1.88 2.14 23.35
C ASN A 183 1.21 2.68 22.08
N VAL A 184 -0.10 2.51 21.96
CA VAL A 184 -0.89 2.89 20.78
C VAL A 184 -1.12 4.41 20.65
N SER A 185 -0.96 5.18 21.73
CA SER A 185 -1.13 6.65 21.72
C SER A 185 0.13 7.40 21.27
N GLN A 186 1.32 6.78 21.34
CA GLN A 186 2.57 7.37 20.85
C GLN A 186 2.50 7.72 19.36
N ARG A 187 2.98 8.93 19.03
CA ARG A 187 3.23 9.39 17.65
C ARG A 187 4.37 8.60 17.00
N ALA A 188 4.03 7.47 16.40
CA ALA A 188 4.98 6.58 15.74
C ALA A 188 5.01 6.76 14.22
N GLN A 189 3.99 7.40 13.62
CA GLN A 189 3.89 7.63 12.19
C GLN A 189 5.14 8.32 11.62
N GLN A 190 5.50 7.96 10.41
CA GLN A 190 6.60 8.57 9.66
C GLN A 190 5.96 9.45 8.58
N VAL A 191 5.92 10.77 8.81
CA VAL A 191 5.22 11.74 7.93
C VAL A 191 6.15 12.81 7.33
N ARG A 192 7.43 12.79 7.72
CA ARG A 192 8.44 13.72 7.19
C ARG A 192 9.22 13.02 6.08
N LEU A 193 9.11 13.51 4.85
CA LEU A 193 9.89 12.97 3.73
C LEU A 193 11.39 12.94 4.06
N MET A 194 12.07 11.92 3.54
CA MET A 194 13.49 11.62 3.76
C MET A 194 13.89 11.32 5.21
N SER A 195 12.98 11.40 6.18
CA SER A 195 13.24 10.94 7.54
C SER A 195 13.53 9.44 7.55
N VAL A 196 14.32 9.01 8.53
CA VAL A 196 14.58 7.60 8.80
C VAL A 196 13.90 7.24 10.13
N LYS A 197 13.15 6.14 10.14
CA LYS A 197 12.58 5.57 11.36
C LYS A 197 12.85 4.09 11.48
N ILE A 198 12.98 3.63 12.72
CA ILE A 198 13.06 2.22 13.05
C ILE A 198 11.66 1.59 13.08
N PHE A 199 11.53 0.45 12.43
CA PHE A 199 10.34 -0.40 12.47
C PHE A 199 10.59 -1.55 13.45
N GLY A 200 10.63 -1.20 14.73
CA GLY A 200 11.11 -2.06 15.81
C GLY A 200 10.09 -3.09 16.28
N CYS A 201 8.79 -2.82 16.07
CA CYS A 201 7.71 -3.72 16.45
C CYS A 201 7.32 -4.63 15.30
N THR A 202 7.16 -5.92 15.63
CA THR A 202 6.59 -6.93 14.74
C THR A 202 5.40 -7.53 15.46
N TYR A 203 4.23 -7.41 14.85
CA TYR A 203 2.99 -7.95 15.37
C TYR A 203 2.71 -9.26 14.64
N PHE A 204 2.51 -10.32 15.43
CA PHE A 204 2.15 -11.64 14.94
C PHE A 204 0.63 -11.78 14.95
N THR A 205 0.09 -12.77 14.25
CA THR A 205 -1.34 -13.10 14.24
C THR A 205 -2.21 -11.95 13.74
N ALA A 206 -1.65 -11.02 12.97
CA ALA A 206 -2.29 -9.78 12.59
C ALA A 206 -1.97 -9.37 11.15
N ARG A 207 -2.92 -8.71 10.50
CA ARG A 207 -2.83 -8.34 9.08
C ARG A 207 -3.44 -6.97 8.79
N LEU A 208 -2.70 -6.17 8.03
CA LEU A 208 -3.14 -4.90 7.46
C LEU A 208 -3.99 -5.14 6.20
N TYR A 209 -5.06 -4.36 6.03
CA TYR A 209 -5.96 -4.47 4.88
C TYR A 209 -5.85 -3.26 3.95
N TYR A 210 -4.92 -3.36 3.02
CA TYR A 210 -4.83 -2.45 1.89
C TYR A 210 -4.32 -3.18 0.65
N THR A 211 -4.60 -2.62 -0.51
CA THR A 211 -4.01 -3.01 -1.79
C THR A 211 -3.49 -1.77 -2.51
N VAL A 212 -2.60 -1.96 -3.49
CA VAL A 212 -1.93 -0.85 -4.18
C VAL A 212 -1.96 -1.09 -5.67
N THR A 213 -2.52 -0.13 -6.41
CA THR A 213 -2.54 -0.14 -7.86
C THR A 213 -1.22 0.41 -8.40
N TYR A 214 -0.38 -0.52 -8.84
CA TYR A 214 0.98 -0.29 -9.32
C TYR A 214 1.07 -0.54 -10.83
N ILE A 215 1.58 0.45 -11.55
CA ILE A 215 1.84 0.39 -12.99
C ILE A 215 3.36 0.32 -13.16
N PRO A 216 3.92 -0.82 -13.55
CA PRO A 216 5.33 -0.97 -13.75
C PRO A 216 5.75 -0.32 -15.07
N ASP A 217 6.98 0.19 -15.16
CA ASP A 217 7.46 0.85 -16.38
C ASP A 217 7.42 -0.09 -17.59
N ASN A 218 7.28 0.46 -18.79
CA ASN A 218 7.26 -0.36 -20.00
C ASN A 218 8.59 -1.10 -20.18
N ARG A 219 8.53 -2.32 -20.71
CA ARG A 219 9.71 -3.04 -21.22
C ARG A 219 9.63 -3.05 -22.74
N PRO A 220 10.76 -2.95 -23.44
CA PRO A 220 10.79 -3.24 -24.87
C PRO A 220 10.22 -4.64 -25.11
N THR A 221 9.32 -4.77 -26.08
CA THR A 221 8.89 -6.08 -26.59
C THR A 221 10.12 -6.69 -27.26
N GLN A 222 10.62 -7.83 -26.76
CA GLN A 222 11.60 -8.60 -27.52
C GLN A 222 10.83 -9.28 -28.65
N SER A 223 11.16 -8.90 -29.89
CA SER A 223 10.68 -9.50 -31.14
C SER A 223 11.38 -10.82 -31.42
#